data_AF-A0A4Q5V1J4-F1
#
_entry.id   AF-A0A4Q5V1J4-F1
#
_cell.length_a   1.000
_cell.length_b   1.000
_cell.length_c   1.000
_cell.angle_alpha   90.00
_cell.angle_beta   90.00
_cell.angle_gamma   90.00
#
_symmetry.space_group_name_H-M   'P 1'
#
loop_
_entity.id
_entity.type
_entity.pdbx_description
1 polymer ?
#
loop_
_entity_poly.entity_id
_entity_poly.type
_entity_poly.pdbx_seq_one_letter_code
_entity_poly.pdbx_strand_id
1 'polypeptide(L)' 'MKYAGMATQFLVAIAIAVYGGIQIDKWLKFETPLAVWLLPLLIITGIIIKIIKDTSTKK' A
#
# COMPACT_ATOMS: atom_id res chain seq x y z
N MET A 1 -0.95 21.51 7.76
CA MET A 1 0.20 20.67 7.33
C MET A 1 0.14 19.21 7.79
N LYS A 2 -0.38 18.88 8.98
CA LYS A 2 -0.45 17.49 9.50
C LYS A 2 -1.13 16.48 8.54
N TYR A 3 -2.29 16.83 7.99
CA TYR A 3 -3.02 15.95 7.06
C TYR A 3 -2.37 15.86 5.68
N ALA A 4 -1.75 16.95 5.21
CA ALA A 4 -1.01 16.95 3.95
C ALA A 4 0.20 16.01 4.01
N GLY A 5 0.93 15.99 5.14
CA GLY A 5 2.04 15.05 5.34
C GLY A 5 1.61 13.59 5.31
N MET A 6 0.49 13.25 5.96
CA MET A 6 -0.08 11.90 5.91
C MET A 6 -0.54 11.51 4.50
N ALA A 7 -1.19 12.43 3.78
CA ALA A 7 -1.62 12.20 2.40
C ALA A 7 -0.42 11.95 1.47
N THR A 8 0.66 12.72 1.61
CA THR A 8 1.90 12.51 0.85
C THR A 8 2.54 11.17 1.19
N GLN A 9 2.62 10.78 2.46
CA GLN A 9 3.14 9.47 2.86
C GLN A 9 2.33 8.32 2.24
N PHE A 10 1.00 8.46 2.21
CA PHE A 10 0.12 7.49 1.57
C PHE A 10 0.36 7.41 0.06
N LEU A 11 0.43 8.56 -0.63
CA LEU A 11 0.71 8.63 -2.06
C LEU A 11 2.07 8.01 -2.41
N VAL A 12 3.10 8.30 -1.63
CA VAL A 12 4.44 7.72 -1.81
C VAL A 12 4.40 6.20 -1.61
N ALA A 13 3.71 5.71 -0.58
CA ALA A 13 3.57 4.27 -0.33
C ALA A 13 2.89 3.55 -1.50
N ILE A 14 1.82 4.14 -2.05
CA ILE A 14 1.12 3.59 -3.23
C ILE A 14 2.02 3.64 -4.47
N ALA A 15 2.71 4.75 -4.71
CA ALA A 15 3.62 4.89 -5.86
C ALA A 15 4.74 3.84 -5.82
N ILE A 16 5.33 3.61 -4.66
CA ILE A 16 6.36 2.57 -4.44
C ILE A 16 5.76 1.17 -4.68
N ALA A 17 4.54 0.91 -4.19
CA ALA A 17 3.90 -0.39 -4.35
C ALA A 17 3.57 -0.71 -5.82
N VAL A 18 3.07 0.28 -6.56
CA VAL A 18 2.80 0.14 -8.00
C VAL A 18 4.10 -0.08 -8.76
N TYR A 19 5.12 0.75 -8.52
CA TYR A 19 6.40 0.61 -9.21
C TYR A 19 7.08 -0.73 -8.89
N GLY A 20 7.10 -1.11 -7.62
CA GLY A 20 7.60 -2.40 -7.16
C GLY A 20 6.83 -3.57 -7.76
N GLY A 21 5.50 -3.47 -7.82
CA GLY A 21 4.63 -4.45 -8.46
C GLY A 21 4.96 -4.63 -9.93
N ILE A 22 5.19 -3.54 -10.68
CA ILE A 22 5.58 -3.62 -12.10
C ILE A 22 6.89 -4.37 -12.25
N GLN A 23 7.87 -4.11 -11.40
CA GLN A 23 9.17 -4.77 -11.47
C GLN A 23 9.06 -6.26 -11.10
N ILE A 24 8.27 -6.60 -10.07
CA ILE A 24 8.02 -7.98 -9.64
C ILE A 24 7.28 -8.76 -10.73
N ASP A 25 6.22 -8.19 -11.30
CA ASP A 25 5.43 -8.81 -12.36
C ASP A 25 6.32 -9.09 -13.60
N LYS A 26 7.20 -8.16 -13.96
CA LYS A 26 8.17 -8.34 -15.05
C LYS A 26 9.21 -9.40 -14.73
N TRP A 27 9.76 -9.40 -13.52
CA TRP A 27 10.80 -10.33 -13.10
C TRP A 27 10.29 -11.77 -13.04
N LEU A 28 9.08 -11.96 -12.53
CA LEU A 28 8.39 -13.26 -12.44
C LEU A 28 7.70 -13.67 -13.75
N LYS A 29 7.73 -12.79 -14.78
CA LYS A 29 7.06 -12.98 -16.07
C LYS A 29 5.59 -13.37 -15.93
N PHE A 30 4.89 -12.74 -14.99
CA PHE A 30 3.46 -12.97 -14.88
C PHE A 30 2.76 -12.44 -16.13
N GLU A 31 1.89 -13.27 -16.72
CA GLU A 31 1.07 -12.87 -17.87
C GLU A 31 0.01 -11.83 -17.48
N THR A 32 -0.37 -11.83 -16.20
CA THR A 32 -1.31 -10.89 -15.59
C THR A 32 -0.59 -10.02 -14.54
N PRO A 33 -0.87 -8.71 -14.45
CA PRO A 33 -0.18 -7.78 -13.55
C PRO A 33 -0.65 -7.93 -12.09
N LEU A 34 -0.35 -9.08 -11.48
CA LEU A 34 -0.87 -9.46 -10.17
C LEU A 34 -0.23 -8.64 -9.05
N ALA A 35 1.09 -8.49 -9.02
CA ALA A 35 1.78 -7.77 -7.96
C ALA A 35 1.45 -6.27 -7.98
N VAL A 36 1.28 -5.68 -9.17
CA VAL A 36 0.79 -4.29 -9.31
C VAL A 36 -0.56 -4.08 -8.63
N TRP A 37 -1.43 -5.09 -8.62
CA TRP A 37 -2.75 -5.01 -7.98
C TRP A 37 -2.73 -5.43 -6.51
N LEU A 38 -2.03 -6.51 -6.20
CA LEU A 38 -2.02 -7.13 -4.88
C LEU A 38 -1.26 -6.27 -3.86
N LEU A 39 -0.14 -5.65 -4.25
CA LEU A 39 0.68 -4.85 -3.34
C LEU A 39 -0.04 -3.60 -2.83
N PRO A 40 -0.68 -2.76 -3.68
CA PRO A 40 -1.49 -1.64 -3.20
C PRO A 40 -2.63 -2.08 -2.29
N LEU A 41 -3.33 -3.18 -2.64
CA LEU A 41 -4.40 -3.72 -1.81
C LEU A 41 -3.90 -4.13 -0.43
N LEU A 42 -2.77 -4.84 -0.34
CA LEU A 42 -2.16 -5.23 0.92
C LEU A 42 -1.78 -4.01 1.78
N ILE A 43 -1.25 -2.95 1.17
CA ILE A 43 -0.94 -1.70 1.89
C ILE A 43 -2.22 -1.08 2.46
N ILE A 44 -3.27 -0.95 1.64
CA ILE A 44 -4.55 -0.38 2.07
C ILE A 44 -5.13 -1.20 3.23
N THR A 45 -5.19 -2.53 3.08
CA THR A 45 -5.66 -3.43 4.14
C THR A 45 -4.82 -3.30 5.40
N GLY A 46 -3.49 -3.27 5.30
CA GLY A 46 -2.60 -3.09 6.43
C GLY A 46 -2.81 -1.76 7.17
N ILE A 47 -3.03 -0.68 6.42
CA ILE A 47 -3.35 0.64 6.99
C ILE A 47 -4.70 0.61 7.71
N ILE A 48 -5.72 0.01 7.11
CA ILE A 48 -7.05 -0.12 7.74
C ILE A 48 -6.94 -0.94 9.03
N ILE A 49 -6.28 -2.09 9.01
CA ILE A 49 -6.05 -2.92 10.20
C ILE A 49 -5.33 -2.13 11.28
N LYS A 50 -4.29 -1.36 10.91
CA LYS A 50 -3.56 -0.51 11.84
C LYS A 50 -4.46 0.55 12.46
N ILE A 51 -5.27 1.25 11.66
CA ILE A 51 -6.22 2.26 12.15
C ILE A 51 -7.21 1.63 13.13
N ILE A 52 -7.74 0.44 12.81
CA ILE A 52 -8.66 -0.30 13.69
C ILE A 52 -7.96 -0.63 15.01
N LYS A 53 -6.74 -1.18 14.97
CA LYS A 53 -5.97 -1.52 16.19
C LYS A 53 -5.64 -0.30 17.04
N ASP A 54 -5.19 0.78 16.40
CA ASP A 54 -4.83 2.04 17.06
C ASP A 54 -6.07 2.69 17.71
N THR A 55 -7.25 2.54 17.08
CA THR A 55 -8.52 3.04 17.62
C THR A 55 -9.09 2.13 18.72
N SER A 56 -8.97 0.80 18.56
CA SER A 56 -9.49 -0.20 19.49
C SER A 56 -8.70 -0.29 20.81
N THR A 57 -7.46 0.21 20.84
CA THR A 57 -6.60 0.20 22.04
C THR A 57 -6.82 1.43 22.93
N LYS A 58 -7.80 2.29 22.63
CA LYS A 58 -8.30 3.27 23.61
C LYS A 58 -9.25 2.58 24.60
N LYS A 59 -8.66 1.89 25.57
CA LYS A 59 -9.28 1.58 26.87
C LYS A 59 -8.31 2.01 27.97
#